data_AF-A0A8X7VLX9-F1
#
_entry.id   AF-A0A8X7VLX9-F1
#
_cell.length_a   1.000
_cell.length_b   1.000
_cell.length_c   1.000
_cell.angle_alpha   90.00
_cell.angle_beta   90.00
_cell.angle_gamma   90.00
#
_symmetry.space_group_name_H-M   'P 1'
#
loop_
_entity.id
_entity.type
_entity.pdbx_description
1 polymer ?
#
loop_
_entity_poly.entity_id
_entity_poly.type
_entity_poly.pdbx_seq_one_letter_code
_entity_poly.pdbx_strand_id
1 'polypeptide(L)'
;MLKKVMKEKNEELEKIVNDYDKMLEEERCKFEELEDINSALLIKERQSTDEVQEARTEFITGFRDLSGDGSTIRIKRMGEVDEKPFLKVCRQRFSGENVELEHAMLCSIWQRNITDSTWYPFKLVDTGEEIKEVVDDEDEKLKKVSEEWGEDVKNAVKIALEELNEINPKWSILCSCAVEF
;
A
#
# COMPACT_ATOMS: atom_id res chain seq x y z
N MET A 1 -26.06 -61.32 40.18
CA MET A 1 -26.10 -60.87 38.77
C MET A 1 -25.97 -59.35 38.68
N LEU A 2 -26.91 -58.57 39.23
CA LEU A 2 -26.88 -57.09 39.23
C LEU A 2 -25.58 -56.45 39.73
N LYS A 3 -25.03 -56.89 40.86
CA LYS A 3 -23.75 -56.36 41.39
C LYS A 3 -22.57 -56.55 40.45
N LYS A 4 -22.56 -57.63 39.66
CA LYS A 4 -21.49 -57.92 38.69
C LYS A 4 -21.58 -56.98 37.49
N VAL A 5 -22.79 -56.82 36.95
CA VAL A 5 -23.07 -55.91 35.82
C VAL A 5 -22.77 -54.46 36.18
N MET A 6 -23.12 -54.02 37.40
CA MET A 6 -22.79 -52.66 37.86
C MET A 6 -21.28 -52.44 37.97
N LYS A 7 -20.54 -53.45 38.44
CA LYS A 7 -19.09 -53.37 38.53
C LYS A 7 -18.45 -53.28 37.14
N GLU A 8 -18.86 -54.15 36.21
CA GLU A 8 -18.37 -54.14 34.81
C GLU A 8 -18.64 -52.80 34.12
N LYS A 9 -19.85 -52.23 34.29
CA LYS A 9 -20.18 -50.92 33.74
C LYS A 9 -19.39 -49.77 34.35
N ASN A 10 -19.09 -49.82 35.65
CA ASN A 10 -18.23 -48.81 36.29
C ASN A 10 -16.79 -48.89 35.77
N GLU A 11 -16.24 -50.09 35.61
CA GLU A 11 -14.89 -50.30 35.04
C GLU A 11 -14.81 -49.80 33.58
N GLU A 12 -15.88 -49.99 32.80
CA GLU A 12 -15.98 -49.48 31.42
C GLU A 12 -16.10 -47.96 31.39
N LEU A 13 -16.91 -47.38 32.29
CA LEU A 13 -17.04 -45.93 32.43
C LEU A 13 -15.73 -45.26 32.87
N GLU A 14 -14.99 -45.86 33.81
CA GLU A 14 -13.67 -45.37 34.24
C GLU A 14 -12.67 -45.33 33.09
N LYS A 15 -12.66 -46.34 32.21
CA LYS A 15 -11.81 -46.33 31.01
C LYS A 15 -12.16 -45.20 30.07
N ILE A 16 -13.45 -45.02 29.79
CA ILE A 16 -13.93 -43.94 28.90
C ILE A 16 -13.51 -42.57 29.46
N VAL A 17 -13.70 -42.33 30.76
CA VAL A 17 -13.31 -41.06 31.42
C VAL A 17 -11.80 -40.84 31.28
N ASN A 18 -10.97 -41.84 31.57
CA ASN A 18 -9.52 -41.72 31.44
C ASN A 18 -9.07 -41.45 29.98
N ASP A 19 -9.71 -42.09 29.00
CA ASP A 19 -9.41 -41.88 27.58
C ASP A 19 -9.77 -40.44 27.15
N TYR A 20 -10.94 -39.93 27.59
CA TYR A 20 -11.33 -38.54 27.33
C TYR A 20 -10.42 -37.54 28.03
N ASP A 21 -10.03 -37.78 29.28
CA ASP A 21 -9.09 -36.92 30.00
C ASP A 21 -7.74 -36.84 29.29
N LYS A 22 -7.24 -37.97 28.78
CA LYS A 22 -6.01 -38.02 27.99
C LYS A 22 -6.15 -37.25 26.68
N MET A 23 -7.27 -37.39 25.97
CA MET A 23 -7.52 -36.63 24.74
C MET A 23 -7.60 -35.12 25.00
N LEU A 24 -8.25 -34.71 26.08
CA LEU A 24 -8.34 -33.31 26.49
C LEU A 24 -6.97 -32.73 26.84
N GLU A 25 -6.13 -33.51 27.52
CA GLU A 25 -4.75 -33.13 27.83
C GLU A 25 -3.92 -32.93 26.55
N GLU A 26 -3.95 -33.90 25.63
CA GLU A 26 -3.24 -33.83 24.35
C GLU A 26 -3.68 -32.63 23.53
N GLU A 27 -4.99 -32.34 23.49
CA GLU A 27 -5.52 -31.19 22.77
C GLU A 27 -5.12 -29.86 23.42
N ARG A 28 -5.09 -29.79 24.76
CA ARG A 28 -4.60 -28.61 25.47
C ARG A 28 -3.12 -28.34 25.18
N CYS A 29 -2.28 -29.37 25.19
CA CYS A 29 -0.87 -29.23 24.84
C CYS A 29 -0.69 -28.71 23.41
N LYS A 30 -1.43 -29.23 22.43
CA LYS A 30 -1.38 -28.71 21.04
C LYS A 30 -1.83 -27.26 20.96
N PHE A 31 -2.83 -26.88 21.74
CA PHE A 31 -3.33 -25.51 21.75
C PHE A 31 -2.27 -24.55 22.30
N GLU A 32 -1.61 -24.90 23.40
CA GLU A 32 -0.47 -24.13 23.95
C GLU A 32 0.67 -24.02 22.93
N GLU A 33 1.05 -25.11 22.25
CA GLU A 33 2.07 -25.08 21.19
C GLU A 33 1.68 -24.15 20.03
N LEU A 34 0.41 -24.15 19.62
CA LEU A 34 -0.08 -23.26 18.57
C LEU A 34 -0.07 -21.79 19.01
N GLU A 35 -0.40 -21.48 20.27
CA GLU A 35 -0.31 -20.13 20.82
C GLU A 35 1.14 -19.63 20.86
N ASP A 36 2.08 -20.49 21.24
CA ASP A 36 3.51 -20.19 21.24
C ASP A 36 4.03 -19.91 19.83
N ILE A 37 3.67 -20.75 18.87
CA ILE A 37 4.04 -20.58 17.45
C ILE A 37 3.45 -19.27 16.92
N ASN A 38 2.16 -19.01 17.16
CA ASN A 38 1.50 -17.80 16.69
C ASN A 38 2.16 -16.53 17.27
N SER A 39 2.48 -16.56 18.57
CA SER A 39 3.20 -15.47 19.23
C SER A 39 4.57 -15.23 18.61
N ALA A 40 5.34 -16.30 18.33
CA ALA A 40 6.63 -16.20 17.67
C ALA A 40 6.52 -15.68 16.23
N LEU A 41 5.49 -16.08 15.49
CA LEU A 41 5.22 -15.61 14.13
C LEU A 41 4.87 -14.12 14.12
N LEU A 42 4.03 -13.64 15.02
CA LEU A 42 3.70 -12.22 15.17
C LEU A 42 4.95 -11.37 15.46
N ILE A 43 5.86 -11.87 16.30
CA ILE A 43 7.13 -11.18 16.57
C ILE A 43 7.99 -11.11 15.31
N LYS A 44 8.14 -12.22 14.59
CA LYS A 44 8.92 -12.26 13.34
C LYS A 44 8.34 -11.39 12.24
N GLU A 45 7.01 -11.36 12.11
CA GLU A 45 6.32 -10.54 11.11
C GLU A 45 6.56 -9.05 11.37
N ARG A 46 6.47 -8.61 12.63
CA ARG A 46 6.82 -7.24 13.03
C ARG A 46 8.28 -6.93 12.73
N GLN A 47 9.20 -7.80 13.14
CA GLN A 47 10.63 -7.61 12.87
C GLN A 47 10.93 -7.51 11.37
N SER A 48 10.37 -8.41 10.56
CA SER A 48 10.56 -8.37 9.11
C SER A 48 9.95 -7.12 8.48
N THR A 49 8.82 -6.64 9.01
CA THR A 49 8.20 -5.39 8.56
C THR A 49 9.08 -4.19 8.90
N ASP A 50 9.61 -4.14 10.12
CA ASP A 50 10.49 -3.07 10.58
C ASP A 50 11.78 -3.03 9.75
N GLU A 51 12.42 -4.18 9.48
CA GLU A 51 13.61 -4.29 8.65
C GLU A 51 13.37 -3.78 7.21
N VAL A 52 12.22 -4.11 6.61
CA VAL A 52 11.85 -3.62 5.27
C VAL A 52 11.60 -2.11 5.28
N GLN A 53 10.95 -1.60 6.31
CA GLN A 53 10.71 -0.16 6.46
C GLN A 53 12.01 0.62 6.68
N GLU A 54 12.93 0.09 7.49
CA GLU A 54 14.25 0.66 7.72
C GLU A 54 15.07 0.68 6.42
N ALA A 55 15.18 -0.47 5.73
CA ALA A 55 15.88 -0.56 4.45
C ALA A 55 15.30 0.42 3.40
N ARG A 56 13.97 0.57 3.35
CA ARG A 56 13.33 1.55 2.46
C ARG A 56 13.69 2.99 2.84
N THR A 57 13.72 3.29 4.13
CA THR A 57 14.04 4.63 4.65
C THR A 57 15.49 4.99 4.36
N GLU A 58 16.43 4.07 4.61
CA GLU A 58 17.84 4.24 4.26
C GLU A 58 18.03 4.40 2.76
N PHE A 59 17.36 3.57 1.95
CA PHE A 59 17.41 3.68 0.50
C PHE A 59 16.97 5.08 0.03
N ILE A 60 15.79 5.55 0.44
CA ILE A 60 15.28 6.87 0.04
C ILE A 60 16.23 8.00 0.49
N THR A 61 16.76 7.90 1.71
CA THR A 61 17.67 8.91 2.27
C THR A 61 19.00 8.93 1.51
N GLY A 62 19.62 7.76 1.30
CA GLY A 62 20.87 7.66 0.55
C GLY A 62 20.76 8.18 -0.88
N PHE A 63 19.66 7.91 -1.58
CA PHE A 63 19.44 8.47 -2.91
C PHE A 63 19.19 9.98 -2.90
N ARG A 64 18.50 10.51 -1.88
CA ARG A 64 18.34 11.97 -1.72
C ARG A 64 19.69 12.66 -1.58
N ASP A 65 20.59 12.10 -0.78
CA ASP A 65 21.92 12.66 -0.54
C ASP A 65 22.80 12.63 -1.81
N LEU A 66 22.63 11.61 -2.65
CA LEU A 66 23.33 11.51 -3.95
C LEU A 66 22.79 12.49 -5.01
N SER A 67 21.53 12.94 -4.91
CA SER A 67 20.88 13.81 -5.88
C SER A 67 21.18 15.30 -5.67
N GLY A 68 22.41 15.64 -5.30
CA GLY A 68 22.88 17.01 -5.08
C GLY A 68 23.04 17.83 -6.38
N ASP A 69 23.06 19.15 -6.23
CA ASP A 69 23.15 20.11 -7.33
C ASP A 69 24.54 20.03 -8.00
N GLY A 70 24.58 19.62 -9.28
CA GLY A 70 25.81 19.39 -10.05
C GLY A 70 26.04 17.95 -10.51
N SER A 71 25.21 16.99 -10.09
CA SER A 71 25.24 15.62 -10.58
C SER A 71 24.72 15.51 -12.04
N THR A 72 25.44 14.76 -12.88
CA THR A 72 25.01 14.49 -14.28
C THR A 72 23.79 13.56 -14.32
N ILE A 73 23.62 12.71 -13.30
CA ILE A 73 22.49 11.79 -13.13
C ILE A 73 21.69 12.27 -11.93
N ARG A 74 20.40 12.52 -12.14
CA ARG A 74 19.45 12.92 -11.08
C ARG A 74 18.52 11.78 -10.75
N ILE A 75 18.08 11.71 -9.51
CA ILE A 75 17.13 10.70 -9.04
C ILE A 75 15.76 11.37 -8.90
N LYS A 76 14.73 10.78 -9.54
CA LYS A 76 13.33 11.20 -9.45
C LYS A 76 12.54 10.10 -8.74
N ARG A 77 11.68 10.44 -7.78
CA ARG A 77 10.75 9.46 -7.21
C ARG A 77 9.56 9.28 -8.14
N MET A 78 9.14 8.05 -8.34
CA MET A 78 7.98 7.75 -9.19
C MET A 78 6.71 8.28 -8.55
N GLY A 79 5.89 8.97 -9.33
CA GLY A 79 4.73 9.72 -8.83
C GLY A 79 5.07 11.05 -8.17
N GLU A 80 6.33 11.49 -8.23
CA GLU A 80 6.72 12.86 -7.91
C GLU A 80 6.44 13.78 -9.10
N VAL A 81 5.77 14.91 -8.85
CA VAL A 81 5.51 15.90 -9.90
C VAL A 81 6.81 16.49 -10.42
N ASP A 82 6.94 16.62 -11.75
CA ASP A 82 8.02 17.44 -12.31
C ASP A 82 7.73 18.90 -11.97
N GLU A 83 8.58 19.53 -11.17
CA GLU A 83 8.42 20.90 -10.71
C GLU A 83 8.61 21.95 -11.82
N LYS A 84 9.28 21.61 -12.93
CA LYS A 84 9.65 22.61 -13.96
C LYS A 84 8.44 23.31 -14.60
N PRO A 85 7.36 22.60 -15.00
CA PRO A 85 6.15 23.24 -15.51
C PRO A 85 5.51 24.19 -14.50
N PHE A 86 5.47 23.80 -13.21
CA PHE A 86 4.94 24.63 -12.13
C PHE A 86 5.75 25.90 -11.96
N LEU A 87 7.08 25.79 -11.88
CA LEU A 87 7.98 26.93 -11.76
C LEU A 87 7.85 27.89 -12.94
N LYS A 88 7.72 27.35 -14.16
CA LYS A 88 7.53 28.14 -15.39
C LYS A 88 6.27 29.01 -15.30
N VAL A 89 5.13 28.45 -14.89
CA VAL A 89 3.87 29.21 -14.80
C VAL A 89 3.86 30.17 -13.61
N CYS A 90 4.48 29.81 -12.48
CA CYS A 90 4.63 30.71 -11.34
C CYS A 90 5.48 31.94 -11.70
N ARG A 91 6.58 31.78 -12.45
CA ARG A 91 7.40 32.90 -12.93
C ARG A 91 6.67 33.85 -13.87
N GLN A 92 5.62 33.38 -14.56
CA GLN A 92 4.82 34.21 -15.45
C GLN A 92 3.74 35.01 -14.70
N ARG A 93 3.26 34.51 -13.56
CA ARG A 93 2.17 35.10 -12.79
C ARG A 93 2.60 35.93 -11.60
N PHE A 94 3.70 35.55 -10.97
CA PHE A 94 4.19 36.16 -9.74
C PHE A 94 5.55 36.83 -9.96
N SER A 95 6.01 37.60 -8.97
CA SER A 95 7.28 38.33 -9.05
C SER A 95 7.99 38.34 -7.70
N GLY A 96 9.32 38.34 -7.72
CA GLY A 96 10.14 38.27 -6.50
C GLY A 96 9.89 36.99 -5.70
N GLU A 97 10.02 37.09 -4.37
CA GLU A 97 9.90 35.99 -3.40
C GLU A 97 8.54 35.25 -3.42
N ASN A 98 7.51 35.86 -4.00
CA ASN A 98 6.22 35.20 -4.22
C ASN A 98 6.34 34.05 -5.24
N VAL A 99 7.30 34.07 -6.16
CA VAL A 99 7.45 33.01 -7.16
C VAL A 99 7.82 31.69 -6.47
N GLU A 100 8.82 31.72 -5.59
CA GLU A 100 9.31 30.54 -4.89
C GLU A 100 8.27 29.97 -3.94
N LEU A 101 7.56 30.84 -3.19
CA LEU A 101 6.50 30.43 -2.27
C LEU A 101 5.30 29.79 -3.00
N GLU A 102 4.79 30.44 -4.05
CA GLU A 102 3.66 29.93 -4.82
C GLU A 102 4.02 28.63 -5.56
N HIS A 103 5.25 28.55 -6.09
CA HIS A 103 5.77 27.33 -6.69
C HIS A 103 5.78 26.16 -5.69
N ALA A 104 6.39 26.35 -4.53
CA ALA A 104 6.48 25.30 -3.52
C ALA A 104 5.09 24.86 -3.01
N MET A 105 4.16 25.82 -2.84
CA MET A 105 2.79 25.55 -2.44
C MET A 105 2.04 24.75 -3.50
N LEU A 106 2.13 25.15 -4.77
CA LEU A 106 1.43 24.49 -5.87
C LEU A 106 1.92 23.05 -6.08
N CYS A 107 3.24 22.84 -6.10
CA CYS A 107 3.82 21.49 -6.16
C CYS A 107 3.36 20.62 -4.98
N SER A 108 3.33 21.17 -3.76
CA SER A 108 2.86 20.45 -2.57
C SER A 108 1.38 20.09 -2.62
N ILE A 109 0.52 20.97 -3.15
CA ILE A 109 -0.91 20.70 -3.33
C ILE A 109 -1.11 19.53 -4.30
N TRP A 110 -0.43 19.56 -5.44
CA TRP A 110 -0.59 18.51 -6.45
C TRP A 110 0.04 17.20 -6.03
N GLN A 111 1.20 17.23 -5.37
CA GLN A 111 1.78 16.03 -4.80
C GLN A 111 0.84 15.37 -3.79
N ARG A 112 0.18 16.15 -2.92
CA ARG A 112 -0.81 15.62 -1.97
C ARG A 112 -2.00 14.99 -2.67
N ASN A 113 -2.55 15.65 -3.69
CA ASN A 113 -3.65 15.08 -4.46
C ASN A 113 -3.24 13.76 -5.11
N ILE A 114 -2.10 13.69 -5.79
CA ILE A 114 -1.62 12.46 -6.44
C ILE A 114 -1.46 11.30 -5.46
N THR A 115 -1.01 11.59 -4.24
CA THR A 115 -0.84 10.57 -3.18
C THR A 115 -2.13 10.24 -2.42
N ASP A 116 -3.23 10.95 -2.68
CA ASP A 116 -4.51 10.73 -2.02
C ASP A 116 -5.21 9.52 -2.65
N SER A 117 -5.26 8.42 -1.90
CA SER A 117 -5.92 7.18 -2.32
C SER A 117 -7.42 7.34 -2.63
N THR A 118 -8.06 8.42 -2.18
CA THR A 118 -9.48 8.69 -2.46
C THR A 118 -9.71 9.36 -3.81
N TRP A 119 -8.66 9.88 -4.45
CA TRP A 119 -8.73 10.47 -5.78
C TRP A 119 -8.08 9.53 -6.80
N TYR A 120 -8.92 8.93 -7.65
CA TYR A 120 -8.50 7.94 -8.62
C TYR A 120 -8.99 8.31 -10.03
N PRO A 121 -8.31 9.25 -10.71
CA PRO A 121 -8.75 9.80 -11.99
C PRO A 121 -8.36 8.88 -13.16
N PHE A 122 -8.76 7.61 -13.12
CA PHE A 122 -8.41 6.62 -14.14
C PHE A 122 -9.64 6.03 -14.82
N LYS A 123 -9.48 5.61 -16.07
CA LYS A 123 -10.47 4.89 -16.86
C LYS A 123 -9.84 3.71 -17.58
N LEU A 124 -10.67 2.70 -17.84
CA LEU A 124 -10.27 1.56 -18.65
C LEU A 124 -10.49 1.88 -20.13
N VAL A 125 -9.47 1.61 -20.94
CA VAL A 125 -9.50 1.76 -22.40
C VAL A 125 -9.12 0.43 -23.03
N ASP A 126 -10.02 -0.07 -23.89
CA ASP A 126 -9.76 -1.25 -24.70
C ASP A 126 -8.94 -0.85 -25.92
N THR A 127 -7.72 -1.38 -26.02
CA THR A 127 -6.82 -1.15 -27.16
C THR A 127 -6.95 -2.22 -28.26
N GLY A 128 -7.85 -3.20 -28.07
CA GLY A 128 -8.03 -4.36 -28.94
C GLY A 128 -7.09 -5.53 -28.59
N GLU A 129 -5.94 -5.26 -27.99
CA GLU A 129 -4.98 -6.29 -27.50
C GLU A 129 -5.09 -6.49 -25.99
N GLU A 130 -5.34 -5.42 -25.24
CA GLU A 130 -5.42 -5.41 -23.78
C GLU A 130 -6.30 -4.25 -23.30
N ILE A 131 -6.98 -4.47 -22.17
CA ILE A 131 -7.66 -3.41 -21.43
C ILE A 131 -6.62 -2.72 -20.55
N LYS A 132 -6.34 -1.44 -20.82
CA LYS A 132 -5.36 -0.65 -20.07
C LYS A 132 -6.05 0.42 -19.25
N GLU A 133 -5.50 0.66 -18.07
CA GLU A 133 -5.91 1.75 -17.22
C GLU A 133 -5.09 2.99 -17.52
N VAL A 134 -5.77 4.07 -17.91
CA VAL A 134 -5.15 5.34 -18.31
C VAL A 134 -5.81 6.48 -17.54
N VAL A 135 -5.08 7.58 -17.36
CA VAL A 135 -5.62 8.76 -16.68
C VAL A 135 -6.77 9.36 -17.49
N ASP A 136 -7.89 9.61 -16.82
CA ASP A 136 -9.07 10.22 -17.45
C ASP A 136 -8.91 11.73 -17.59
N ASP A 137 -8.69 12.19 -18.81
CA ASP A 137 -8.66 13.61 -19.16
C ASP A 137 -9.93 14.39 -18.79
N GLU A 138 -11.05 13.70 -18.60
CA GLU A 138 -12.32 14.31 -18.25
C GLU A 138 -12.50 14.56 -16.74
N ASP A 139 -11.57 14.10 -15.89
CA ASP A 139 -11.59 14.29 -14.44
C ASP A 139 -11.67 15.79 -14.07
N GLU A 140 -12.52 16.09 -13.09
CA GLU A 140 -12.83 17.47 -12.70
C GLU A 140 -11.60 18.22 -12.16
N LYS A 141 -10.74 17.57 -11.36
CA LYS A 141 -9.54 18.20 -10.82
C LYS A 141 -8.50 18.42 -11.93
N LEU A 142 -8.34 17.48 -12.85
CA LEU A 142 -7.44 17.61 -14.00
C LEU A 142 -7.89 18.69 -14.98
N LYS A 143 -9.19 18.82 -15.24
CA LYS A 143 -9.71 19.95 -16.03
C LYS A 143 -9.42 21.28 -15.36
N LYS A 144 -9.74 21.36 -14.06
CA LYS A 144 -9.52 22.57 -13.26
C LYS A 144 -8.06 22.99 -13.25
N VAL A 145 -7.09 22.06 -13.15
CA VAL A 145 -5.68 22.44 -13.19
C VAL A 145 -5.21 22.93 -14.55
N SER A 146 -5.73 22.38 -15.65
CA SER A 146 -5.39 22.88 -16.98
C SER A 146 -5.98 24.27 -17.22
N GLU A 147 -7.22 24.51 -16.80
CA GLU A 147 -7.86 25.82 -16.86
C GLU A 147 -7.11 26.85 -15.99
N GLU A 148 -6.75 26.47 -14.77
CA GLU A 148 -6.12 27.37 -13.82
C GLU A 148 -4.63 27.55 -14.07
N TRP A 149 -3.88 26.55 -14.50
CA TRP A 149 -2.40 26.58 -14.53
C TRP A 149 -1.81 26.16 -15.87
N GLY A 150 -2.62 25.71 -16.82
CA GLY A 150 -2.22 25.36 -18.18
C GLY A 150 -1.91 23.87 -18.37
N GLU A 151 -1.85 23.48 -19.64
CA GLU A 151 -1.72 22.08 -20.05
C GLU A 151 -0.37 21.45 -19.66
N ASP A 152 0.71 22.24 -19.64
CA ASP A 152 2.03 21.77 -19.19
C ASP A 152 1.99 21.26 -17.74
N VAL A 153 1.20 21.93 -16.87
CA VAL A 153 1.04 21.54 -15.47
C VAL A 153 0.13 20.31 -15.35
N LYS A 154 -0.98 20.28 -16.09
CA LYS A 154 -1.84 19.07 -16.15
C LYS A 154 -1.03 17.85 -16.58
N ASN A 155 -0.21 17.97 -17.63
CA ASN A 155 0.61 16.87 -18.12
C ASN A 155 1.64 16.39 -17.09
N ALA A 156 2.25 17.30 -16.33
CA ALA A 156 3.15 16.91 -15.24
C ALA A 156 2.43 16.08 -14.16
N VAL A 157 1.18 16.44 -13.84
CA VAL A 157 0.33 15.69 -12.91
C VAL A 157 -0.06 14.32 -13.48
N LYS A 158 -0.45 14.25 -14.76
CA LYS A 158 -0.82 12.99 -15.42
C LYS A 158 0.34 12.00 -15.44
N ILE A 159 1.53 12.45 -15.82
CA ILE A 159 2.75 11.62 -15.84
C ILE A 159 3.02 11.04 -14.44
N ALA A 160 2.91 11.86 -13.40
CA ALA A 160 3.08 11.39 -12.02
C ALA A 160 2.01 10.35 -11.62
N LEU A 161 0.75 10.55 -12.00
CA LEU A 161 -0.32 9.57 -11.76
C LEU A 161 -0.04 8.24 -12.48
N GLU A 162 0.38 8.29 -13.75
CA GLU A 162 0.72 7.11 -14.55
C GLU A 162 1.92 6.35 -13.96
N GLU A 163 3.00 7.05 -13.60
CA GLU A 163 4.17 6.47 -12.92
C GLU A 163 3.79 5.76 -11.61
N LEU A 164 2.85 6.33 -10.85
CA LEU A 164 2.38 5.74 -9.60
C LEU A 164 1.51 4.50 -9.84
N ASN A 165 0.68 4.52 -10.88
CA ASN A 165 -0.16 3.39 -11.27
C ASN A 165 0.66 2.21 -11.81
N GLU A 166 1.74 2.48 -12.57
CA GLU A 166 2.64 1.45 -13.11
C GLU A 166 3.37 0.64 -12.03
N ILE A 167 3.59 1.23 -10.84
CA ILE A 167 4.23 0.54 -9.70
C ILE A 167 3.19 -0.18 -8.84
N ASN A 168 1.97 0.35 -8.75
CA ASN A 168 0.88 -0.26 -8.02
C ASN A 168 -0.23 -0.91 -8.87
N PRO A 169 0.03 -1.54 -10.04
CA PRO A 169 -1.04 -1.98 -10.93
C PRO A 169 -1.81 -3.19 -10.38
N LYS A 170 -1.33 -3.79 -9.27
CA LYS A 170 -1.75 -5.10 -8.79
C LYS A 170 -2.62 -5.11 -7.54
N TRP A 171 -2.77 -3.99 -6.82
CA TRP A 171 -3.59 -3.98 -5.61
C TRP A 171 -5.08 -3.72 -5.91
N SER A 172 -5.41 -3.05 -7.01
CA SER A 172 -6.81 -2.82 -7.41
C SER A 172 -7.44 -4.06 -8.07
N ILE A 173 -6.72 -4.74 -8.97
CA ILE A 173 -7.22 -5.92 -9.70
C ILE A 173 -7.43 -7.13 -8.76
N LEU A 174 -6.62 -7.25 -7.70
CA LEU A 174 -6.78 -8.34 -6.73
C LEU A 174 -7.99 -8.15 -5.80
N CYS A 175 -8.45 -6.91 -5.57
CA CYS A 175 -9.63 -6.66 -4.75
C CYS A 175 -10.93 -7.00 -5.50
N SER A 176 -10.94 -6.92 -6.84
CA SER A 176 -12.08 -7.35 -7.65
C SER A 176 -12.26 -8.87 -7.71
N CYS A 177 -11.21 -9.65 -7.43
CA CYS A 177 -11.30 -11.12 -7.39
C CYS A 177 -11.54 -11.70 -5.99
N ALA A 178 -11.52 -10.87 -4.93
CA ALA A 178 -11.63 -11.32 -3.55
C ALA A 178 -13.05 -11.18 -2.95
N VAL A 179 -14.05 -10.76 -3.74
CA VAL A 179 -15.46 -10.61 -3.29
C VAL A 179 -16.35 -11.77 -3.78
N GLU A 180 -15.78 -12.80 -4.40
CA GLU A 180 -16.50 -14.02 -4.75
C GLU A 180 -15.84 -15.26 -4.13
N PHE A 181 -15.89 -15.40 -2.80
CA PHE A 181 -15.95 -16.69 -2.10
C PHE A 181 -16.66 -16.53 -0.75
#